data_AF-A0A5C7PF53-F1
#
_entry.id   AF-A0A5C7PF53-F1
#
_cell.length_a   1.000
_cell.length_b   1.000
_cell.length_c   1.000
_cell.angle_alpha   90.00
_cell.angle_beta   90.00
_cell.angle_gamma   90.00
#
_symmetry.space_group_name_H-M   'P 1'
#
loop_
_entity.id
_entity.type
_entity.pdbx_description
1 polymer ?
#
loop_
_entity_poly.entity_id
_entity_poly.type
_entity_poly.pdbx_seq_one_letter_code
_entity_poly.pdbx_strand_id
1 'polypeptide(L)'
;MAWNLATTCFFKAGGKPWQLATSRPGVCYVGIVFKKDLSSAEPGNACCGAQMFLDSGDGVVFRGAVGPWLTSTKDEFHLPKEKAKSLMAMVVDAYRKNHGGQAPKELFIHGKTRFSVEEWEGFKETVPHETNVVCVRIRQDAGMKLYRHGTMNIARGVGWVKSQGMAYLWTKGFVPRLQTYAGREVPNPLSIEICRGAADIKQVMGDVLALTKLNYNACIFGDGVPVTLRFADAVGEILTAAPRKNELPPLPFRYYI
;
A
#
# COMPACT_ATOMS: atom_id res chain seq x y z
N MET A 1 24.74 -8.94 2.34
CA MET A 1 24.17 -9.02 3.71
C MET A 1 24.36 -7.71 4.47
N ALA A 2 25.60 -7.23 4.65
CA ALA A 2 25.89 -5.97 5.37
C ALA A 2 25.09 -4.75 4.87
N TRP A 3 24.93 -4.58 3.55
CA TRP A 3 24.15 -3.48 2.98
C TRP A 3 22.68 -3.45 3.43
N ASN A 4 22.01 -4.61 3.48
CA ASN A 4 20.62 -4.69 3.93
C ASN A 4 20.53 -4.34 5.42
N LEU A 5 21.39 -4.94 6.25
CA LEU A 5 21.42 -4.67 7.69
C LEU A 5 21.67 -3.18 7.98
N ALA A 6 22.69 -2.59 7.35
CA ALA A 6 23.03 -1.18 7.53
C ALA A 6 21.89 -0.25 7.10
N THR A 7 21.24 -0.54 5.96
CA THR A 7 20.09 0.23 5.46
C THR A 7 18.94 0.19 6.47
N THR A 8 18.57 -0.99 6.95
CA THR A 8 17.48 -1.17 7.91
C THR A 8 17.80 -0.53 9.25
N CYS A 9 19.01 -0.71 9.77
CA CYS A 9 19.45 -0.08 11.02
C CYS A 9 19.42 1.45 10.92
N PHE A 10 19.92 2.02 9.82
CA PHE A 10 19.87 3.46 9.58
C PHE A 10 18.43 3.98 9.54
N PHE A 11 17.51 3.27 8.87
CA PHE A 11 16.09 3.64 8.84
C PHE A 11 15.43 3.57 10.23
N LYS A 12 15.70 2.51 11.00
CA LYS A 12 15.20 2.38 12.38
C LYS A 12 15.72 3.47 13.30
N ALA A 13 16.95 3.93 13.10
CA ALA A 13 17.52 5.06 13.81
C ALA A 13 16.89 6.43 13.42
N GLY A 14 16.04 6.47 12.39
CA GLY A 14 15.39 7.70 11.90
C GLY A 14 16.04 8.32 10.67
N GLY A 15 17.08 7.68 10.11
CA GLY A 15 17.62 8.07 8.82
C GLY A 15 16.67 7.74 7.68
N LYS A 16 16.84 8.43 6.55
CA LYS A 16 16.11 8.16 5.30
C LYS A 16 17.09 7.70 4.23
N PRO A 17 17.23 6.39 3.99
CA PRO A 17 18.23 5.86 3.05
C PRO A 17 18.09 6.44 1.63
N TRP A 18 16.84 6.65 1.18
CA TRP A 18 16.48 7.30 -0.06
C TRP A 18 15.04 7.80 0.00
N GLN A 19 14.66 8.64 -0.96
CA GLN A 19 13.30 9.14 -1.14
C GLN A 19 12.92 9.09 -2.63
N LEU A 20 11.63 9.26 -2.93
CA LEU A 20 11.18 9.35 -4.32
C LEU A 20 11.64 10.69 -4.91
N ALA A 21 12.29 10.66 -6.07
CA ALA A 21 12.73 11.88 -6.77
C ALA A 21 11.55 12.71 -7.29
N THR A 22 10.42 12.06 -7.59
CA THR A 22 9.22 12.66 -8.17
C THR A 22 8.02 12.23 -7.34
N SER A 23 7.85 12.86 -6.18
CA SER A 23 6.63 12.76 -5.39
C SER A 23 5.67 13.88 -5.79
N ARG A 24 4.36 13.60 -5.72
CA ARG A 24 3.32 14.57 -6.07
C ARG A 24 2.93 15.37 -4.82
N PRO A 25 3.00 16.70 -4.84
CA PRO A 25 2.66 17.51 -3.67
C PRO A 25 1.16 17.39 -3.38
N GLY A 26 0.82 17.21 -2.10
CA GLY A 26 -0.58 17.09 -1.66
C GLY A 26 -1.22 15.73 -1.90
N VAL A 27 -0.45 14.69 -2.27
CA VAL A 27 -0.96 13.32 -2.46
C VAL A 27 -0.60 12.45 -1.27
N CYS A 28 -1.59 11.72 -0.75
CA CYS A 28 -1.43 10.79 0.35
C CYS A 28 -1.77 9.36 -0.11
N TYR A 29 -0.89 8.40 0.15
CA TYR A 29 -1.12 6.99 -0.17
C TYR A 29 -1.35 6.19 1.10
N VAL A 30 -2.44 5.42 1.14
CA VAL A 30 -2.83 4.61 2.29
C VAL A 30 -2.97 3.17 1.85
N GLY A 31 -2.21 2.26 2.45
CA GLY A 31 -2.43 0.83 2.31
C GLY A 31 -3.35 0.31 3.40
N ILE A 32 -4.42 -0.38 3.05
CA ILE A 32 -5.28 -1.08 4.02
C ILE A 32 -4.90 -2.56 4.04
N VAL A 33 -4.69 -3.08 5.25
CA VAL A 33 -4.40 -4.49 5.50
C VAL A 33 -5.39 -5.10 6.48
N PHE A 34 -5.74 -6.36 6.22
CA PHE A 34 -6.46 -7.20 7.16
C PHE A 34 -5.60 -8.43 7.48
N LYS A 35 -5.46 -8.74 8.77
CA LYS A 35 -4.79 -9.96 9.24
C LYS A 35 -5.76 -10.72 10.14
N LYS A 36 -6.00 -12.00 9.84
CA LYS A 36 -6.79 -12.90 10.70
C LYS A 36 -6.12 -12.97 12.07
N ASP A 37 -6.92 -12.76 13.11
CA ASP A 37 -6.49 -12.94 14.49
C ASP A 37 -6.64 -14.42 14.87
N LEU A 38 -5.50 -15.10 14.95
CA LEU A 38 -5.46 -16.53 15.29
C LEU A 38 -5.56 -16.80 16.80
N SER A 39 -5.53 -15.75 17.63
CA SER A 39 -5.57 -15.89 19.09
C SER A 39 -6.97 -15.78 19.68
N SER A 40 -7.97 -15.36 18.91
CA SER A 40 -9.37 -15.40 19.34
C SER A 40 -10.02 -16.74 19.00
N ALA A 41 -10.81 -17.28 19.92
CA ALA A 41 -11.56 -18.52 19.70
C ALA A 41 -12.67 -18.39 18.63
N GLU A 42 -13.08 -17.16 18.30
CA GLU A 42 -14.13 -16.91 17.31
C GLU A 42 -13.58 -16.89 15.87
N PRO A 43 -14.13 -17.71 14.95
CA PRO A 43 -13.75 -17.69 13.55
C PRO A 43 -14.13 -16.34 12.91
N GLY A 44 -13.20 -15.76 12.14
CA GLY A 44 -13.46 -14.56 11.33
C GLY A 44 -13.00 -13.23 11.93
N ASN A 45 -12.48 -13.24 13.16
CA ASN A 45 -11.82 -12.05 13.72
C ASN A 45 -10.58 -11.68 12.92
N ALA A 46 -10.47 -10.40 12.58
CA ALA A 46 -9.31 -9.84 11.93
C ALA A 46 -8.95 -8.48 12.55
N CYS A 47 -7.66 -8.19 12.56
CA CYS A 47 -7.16 -6.86 12.84
C CYS A 47 -7.03 -6.11 11.51
N CYS A 48 -7.70 -4.96 11.41
CA CYS A 48 -7.46 -4.02 10.34
C CYS A 48 -6.29 -3.10 10.72
N GLY A 49 -5.38 -2.86 9.79
CA GLY A 49 -4.35 -1.84 9.89
C GLY A 49 -4.39 -0.92 8.66
N ALA A 50 -3.99 0.33 8.84
CA ALA A 50 -3.69 1.22 7.74
C ALA A 50 -2.25 1.69 7.83
N GLN A 51 -1.61 1.85 6.67
CA GLN A 51 -0.27 2.38 6.56
C GLN A 51 -0.27 3.57 5.59
N MET A 52 -0.10 4.77 6.13
CA MET A 52 0.00 6.00 5.36
C MET A 52 1.44 6.22 4.93
N PHE A 53 1.66 6.63 3.69
CA PHE A 53 2.95 7.05 3.16
C PHE A 53 2.84 8.44 2.55
N LEU A 54 3.81 9.27 2.90
CA LEU A 54 3.97 10.63 2.41
C LEU A 54 5.02 10.70 1.30
N ASP A 55 5.05 11.84 0.65
CA ASP A 55 6.01 12.20 -0.40
C ASP A 55 7.48 12.07 0.02
N SER A 56 7.77 12.35 1.29
CA SER A 56 9.10 12.26 1.91
C SER A 56 9.59 10.83 2.14
N GLY A 57 8.75 9.83 1.85
CA GLY A 57 9.00 8.43 2.15
C GLY A 57 8.80 8.07 3.63
N ASP A 58 8.35 9.01 4.47
CA ASP A 58 7.87 8.73 5.82
C ASP A 58 6.54 7.97 5.77
N GLY A 59 6.37 7.06 6.73
CA GLY A 59 5.12 6.35 6.91
C GLY A 59 4.67 6.32 8.36
N VAL A 60 3.35 6.25 8.54
CA VAL A 60 2.70 6.08 9.84
C VAL A 60 1.77 4.88 9.75
N VAL A 61 1.82 4.02 10.77
CA VAL A 61 0.95 2.86 10.88
C VAL A 61 -0.14 3.14 11.91
N PHE A 62 -1.37 2.88 11.50
CA PHE A 62 -2.57 3.02 12.30
C PHE A 62 -3.11 1.64 12.58
N ARG A 63 -3.32 1.34 13.86
CA ARG A 63 -4.08 0.16 14.27
C ARG A 63 -5.56 0.50 14.11
N GLY A 64 -6.22 -0.17 13.18
CA GLY A 64 -7.67 -0.12 13.04
C GLY A 64 -8.37 -1.01 14.06
N ALA A 65 -9.70 -1.11 13.93
CA ALA A 65 -10.51 -1.92 14.81
C ALA A 65 -10.23 -3.44 14.62
N VAL A 66 -10.33 -4.18 15.71
CA VAL A 66 -10.41 -5.65 15.70
C VAL A 66 -11.89 -6.03 15.72
N GLY A 67 -12.26 -7.01 14.90
CA GLY A 67 -13.62 -7.52 14.85
C GLY A 67 -13.80 -8.59 13.78
N PRO A 68 -15.00 -9.17 13.66
CA PRO A 68 -15.31 -10.24 12.72
C PRO A 68 -15.49 -9.66 11.31
N TRP A 69 -14.38 -9.22 10.71
CA TRP A 69 -14.39 -8.55 9.41
C TRP A 69 -14.49 -9.52 8.23
N LEU A 70 -14.42 -10.83 8.48
CA LEU A 70 -14.49 -11.85 7.45
C LEU A 70 -15.90 -11.91 6.83
N THR A 71 -15.99 -11.71 5.52
CA THR A 71 -17.24 -11.90 4.80
C THR A 71 -17.55 -13.39 4.69
N SER A 72 -18.81 -13.76 4.92
CA SER A 72 -19.31 -15.16 4.94
C SER A 72 -19.12 -15.95 3.65
N THR A 73 -18.81 -15.29 2.53
CA THR A 73 -18.89 -15.89 1.20
C THR A 73 -17.58 -16.00 0.43
N LYS A 74 -16.49 -15.30 0.82
CA LYS A 74 -15.30 -15.19 -0.06
C LYS A 74 -13.92 -15.07 0.60
N ASP A 75 -13.78 -15.29 1.90
CA ASP A 75 -12.50 -15.02 2.61
C ASP A 75 -11.99 -13.57 2.42
N GLU A 76 -12.87 -12.66 2.01
CA GLU A 76 -12.58 -11.23 1.89
C GLU A 76 -12.87 -10.55 3.23
N PHE A 77 -12.23 -9.40 3.46
CA PHE A 77 -12.45 -8.60 4.65
C PHE A 77 -12.96 -7.23 4.27
N HIS A 78 -13.99 -6.78 4.98
CA HIS A 78 -14.53 -5.43 4.82
C HIS A 78 -14.74 -4.79 6.18
N LEU A 79 -14.44 -3.49 6.27
CA LEU A 79 -14.82 -2.69 7.42
C LEU A 79 -16.29 -2.24 7.31
N PRO A 80 -17.05 -2.29 8.41
CA PRO A 80 -18.29 -1.53 8.50
C PRO A 80 -18.01 -0.04 8.34
N LYS A 81 -18.99 0.69 7.83
CA LYS A 81 -18.93 2.14 7.58
C LYS A 81 -18.32 2.95 8.72
N GLU A 82 -18.77 2.75 9.96
CA GLU A 82 -18.27 3.49 11.13
C GLU A 82 -16.79 3.24 11.41
N LYS A 83 -16.31 2.01 11.20
CA LYS A 83 -14.89 1.69 11.41
C LYS A 83 -14.02 2.23 10.27
N ALA A 84 -14.51 2.18 9.04
CA ALA A 84 -13.88 2.81 7.89
C ALA A 84 -13.74 4.33 8.09
N LYS A 85 -14.80 4.96 8.63
CA LYS A 85 -14.83 6.37 9.03
C LYS A 85 -13.75 6.67 10.08
N SER A 86 -13.77 6.01 11.24
CA SER A 86 -12.76 6.23 12.28
C SER A 86 -11.32 6.05 11.77
N LEU A 87 -11.09 5.06 10.90
CA LEU A 87 -9.76 4.79 10.33
C LEU A 87 -9.28 5.94 9.44
N MET A 88 -10.12 6.45 8.55
CA MET A 88 -9.75 7.57 7.67
C MET A 88 -9.64 8.89 8.41
N ALA A 89 -10.45 9.14 9.45
CA ALA A 89 -10.28 10.30 10.32
C ALA A 89 -8.85 10.34 10.92
N MET A 90 -8.39 9.22 11.48
CA MET A 90 -7.03 9.13 12.04
C MET A 90 -5.94 9.40 10.98
N VAL A 91 -6.13 8.91 9.75
CA VAL A 91 -5.20 9.13 8.64
C VAL A 91 -5.15 10.60 8.23
N VAL A 92 -6.31 11.23 8.03
CA VAL A 92 -6.41 12.64 7.62
C VAL A 92 -5.85 13.55 8.71
N ASP A 93 -6.15 13.28 9.98
CA ASP A 93 -5.63 14.06 11.10
C ASP A 93 -4.11 13.94 11.22
N ALA A 94 -3.55 12.75 11.03
CA ALA A 94 -2.11 12.55 11.00
C ALA A 94 -1.45 13.26 9.81
N TYR A 95 -2.09 13.25 8.63
CA TYR A 95 -1.63 14.01 7.49
C TYR A 95 -1.60 15.52 7.80
N ARG A 96 -2.69 16.07 8.33
CA ARG A 96 -2.82 17.48 8.70
C ARG A 96 -1.75 17.93 9.70
N LYS A 97 -1.48 17.12 10.72
CA LYS A 97 -0.42 17.40 11.71
C LYS A 97 0.95 17.57 11.05
N ASN A 98 1.24 16.81 10.00
CA ASN A 98 2.51 16.86 9.28
C ASN A 98 2.55 17.97 8.19
N HIS A 99 1.41 18.55 7.81
CA HIS A 99 1.29 19.51 6.70
C HIS A 99 0.65 20.84 7.15
N GLY A 100 0.92 21.28 8.39
CA GLY A 100 0.48 22.60 8.87
C GLY A 100 -1.05 22.77 8.90
N GLY A 101 -1.79 21.70 9.15
CA GLY A 101 -3.26 21.69 9.20
C GLY A 101 -3.96 21.45 7.87
N GLN A 102 -3.24 21.38 6.74
CA GLN A 102 -3.82 21.17 5.42
C GLN A 102 -4.18 19.70 5.21
N ALA A 103 -5.35 19.46 4.61
CA ALA A 103 -5.76 18.13 4.15
C ALA A 103 -5.07 17.77 2.82
N PRO A 104 -4.94 16.47 2.49
CA PRO A 104 -4.39 16.08 1.21
C PRO A 104 -5.32 16.53 0.07
N LYS A 105 -4.78 16.88 -1.10
CA LYS A 105 -5.56 17.15 -2.31
C LYS A 105 -6.10 15.86 -2.91
N GLU A 106 -5.31 14.79 -2.83
CA GLU A 106 -5.68 13.46 -3.31
C GLU A 106 -5.33 12.39 -2.26
N LEU A 107 -6.26 11.48 -2.03
CA LEU A 107 -6.10 10.36 -1.11
C LEU A 107 -6.31 9.05 -1.87
N PHE A 108 -5.21 8.32 -2.11
CA PHE A 108 -5.22 7.02 -2.77
C PHE A 108 -5.22 5.91 -1.73
N ILE A 109 -6.27 5.09 -1.73
CA ILE A 109 -6.44 3.96 -0.81
C ILE A 109 -6.17 2.67 -1.59
N HIS A 110 -5.09 1.98 -1.24
CA HIS A 110 -4.63 0.74 -1.86
C HIS A 110 -5.08 -0.48 -1.06
N GLY A 111 -5.66 -1.46 -1.75
CA GLY A 111 -6.09 -2.74 -1.17
C GLY A 111 -5.79 -3.92 -2.08
N LYS A 112 -5.74 -5.13 -1.51
CA LYS A 112 -5.67 -6.40 -2.27
C LYS A 112 -7.05 -6.84 -2.77
N THR A 113 -8.12 -6.45 -2.08
CA THR A 113 -9.54 -6.76 -2.39
C THR A 113 -10.26 -5.54 -2.95
N ARG A 114 -11.47 -5.72 -3.50
CA ARG A 114 -12.32 -4.58 -3.88
C ARG A 114 -12.88 -3.95 -2.61
N PHE A 115 -13.16 -2.66 -2.65
CA PHE A 115 -13.77 -1.94 -1.53
C PHE A 115 -15.30 -1.98 -1.62
N SER A 116 -15.95 -2.22 -0.48
CA SER A 116 -17.41 -2.24 -0.38
C SER A 116 -18.01 -0.82 -0.51
N VAL A 117 -19.34 -0.74 -0.66
CA VAL A 117 -20.04 0.56 -0.65
C VAL A 117 -19.91 1.22 0.73
N GLU A 118 -20.03 0.45 1.81
CA GLU A 118 -19.93 0.96 3.18
C GLU A 118 -18.55 1.53 3.49
N GLU A 119 -17.48 0.84 3.06
CA GLU A 119 -16.11 1.33 3.21
C GLU A 119 -15.94 2.66 2.48
N TRP A 120 -16.40 2.73 1.23
CA TRP A 120 -16.35 3.93 0.41
C TRP A 120 -17.09 5.12 1.04
N GLU A 121 -18.29 4.90 1.57
CA GLU A 121 -19.04 5.94 2.26
C GLU A 121 -18.33 6.41 3.53
N GLY A 122 -17.84 5.48 4.35
CA GLY A 122 -17.08 5.80 5.56
C GLY A 122 -15.82 6.62 5.25
N PHE A 123 -15.12 6.27 4.16
CA PHE A 123 -13.94 7.02 3.72
C PHE A 123 -14.30 8.46 3.33
N LYS A 124 -15.33 8.64 2.51
CA LYS A 124 -15.75 9.98 2.05
C LYS A 124 -16.28 10.88 3.17
N GLU A 125 -16.93 10.34 4.19
CA GLU A 125 -17.52 11.14 5.27
C GLU A 125 -16.48 11.88 6.13
N THR A 126 -15.24 11.39 6.18
CA THR A 126 -14.17 11.98 7.01
C THR A 126 -13.23 12.89 6.26
N VAL A 127 -13.21 12.73 4.94
CA VAL A 127 -12.29 13.43 4.08
C VAL A 127 -12.96 14.75 3.64
N PRO A 128 -12.25 15.90 3.67
CA PRO A 128 -12.81 17.16 3.18
C PRO A 128 -13.32 17.04 1.75
N HIS A 129 -14.37 17.78 1.42
CA HIS A 129 -15.04 17.69 0.13
C HIS A 129 -14.09 18.03 -1.05
N GLU A 130 -13.05 18.81 -0.80
CA GLU A 130 -12.04 19.22 -1.78
C GLU A 130 -11.02 18.11 -2.08
N THR A 131 -10.89 17.12 -1.21
CA THR A 131 -9.93 16.03 -1.39
C THR A 131 -10.53 14.95 -2.30
N ASN A 132 -9.84 14.66 -3.40
CA ASN A 132 -10.23 13.56 -4.28
C ASN A 132 -9.84 12.21 -3.66
N VAL A 133 -10.83 11.39 -3.30
CA VAL A 133 -10.61 10.04 -2.75
C VAL A 133 -10.70 9.01 -3.85
N VAL A 134 -9.69 8.14 -3.95
CA VAL A 134 -9.61 7.10 -4.98
C VAL A 134 -9.24 5.78 -4.36
N CYS A 135 -10.07 4.76 -4.56
CA CYS A 135 -9.80 3.41 -4.08
C CYS A 135 -9.25 2.54 -5.21
N VAL A 136 -8.05 2.00 -5.03
CA VAL A 136 -7.32 1.23 -6.03
C VAL A 136 -7.08 -0.19 -5.50
N ARG A 137 -7.56 -1.19 -6.23
CA ARG A 137 -7.21 -2.59 -6.00
C ARG A 137 -5.94 -2.92 -6.77
N ILE A 138 -4.96 -3.47 -6.08
CA ILE A 138 -3.67 -3.89 -6.66
C ILE A 138 -3.44 -5.36 -6.32
N ARG A 139 -3.26 -6.18 -7.34
CA ARG A 139 -3.00 -7.62 -7.21
C ARG A 139 -1.98 -8.09 -8.22
N GLN A 140 -1.12 -9.01 -7.83
CA GLN A 140 -0.33 -9.76 -8.79
C GLN A 140 -1.27 -10.62 -9.65
N ASP A 141 -1.06 -10.60 -10.96
CA ASP A 141 -1.86 -11.39 -11.91
C ASP A 141 -0.93 -12.31 -12.70
N ALA A 142 -1.07 -13.62 -12.51
CA ALA A 142 -0.29 -14.63 -13.22
C ALA A 142 -0.97 -15.11 -14.52
N GLY A 143 -2.21 -14.66 -14.79
CA GLY A 143 -2.98 -15.06 -15.96
C GLY A 143 -2.51 -14.42 -17.27
N MET A 144 -1.57 -13.47 -17.21
CA MET A 144 -1.03 -12.80 -18.38
C MET A 144 0.49 -12.66 -18.29
N LYS A 145 1.19 -13.03 -19.37
CA LYS A 145 2.62 -12.84 -19.54
C LYS A 145 2.89 -12.16 -20.88
N LEU A 146 3.87 -11.26 -20.90
CA LEU A 146 4.33 -10.65 -22.15
C LEU A 146 5.56 -11.41 -22.67
N TYR A 147 5.48 -11.81 -23.93
CA TYR A 147 6.60 -12.34 -24.68
C TYR A 147 7.32 -11.22 -25.43
N ARG A 148 8.64 -11.35 -25.55
CA ARG A 148 9.49 -10.47 -26.35
C ARG A 148 10.55 -11.32 -27.02
N HIS A 149 10.90 -11.01 -28.27
CA HIS A 149 12.08 -11.59 -28.92
C HIS A 149 13.39 -11.15 -28.21
N GLY A 150 14.24 -12.12 -27.90
CA GLY A 150 15.54 -11.92 -27.25
C GLY A 150 15.72 -12.80 -26.01
N THR A 151 16.85 -12.62 -25.32
CA THR A 151 17.22 -13.38 -24.11
C THR A 151 16.82 -12.70 -22.81
N MET A 152 16.37 -11.45 -22.87
CA MET A 152 16.02 -10.64 -21.71
C MET A 152 14.51 -10.46 -21.59
N ASN A 153 14.03 -10.42 -20.34
CA ASN A 153 12.64 -10.17 -20.04
C ASN A 153 12.22 -8.75 -20.45
N ILE A 154 10.91 -8.51 -20.50
CA ILE A 154 10.36 -7.17 -20.73
C ILE A 154 10.90 -6.14 -19.72
N ALA A 155 10.97 -4.88 -20.13
CA ALA A 155 11.49 -3.81 -19.29
C ALA A 155 10.58 -3.56 -18.07
N ARG A 156 11.20 -3.30 -16.91
CA ARG A 156 10.48 -2.81 -15.74
C ARG A 156 9.83 -1.46 -16.07
N GLY A 157 8.55 -1.31 -15.75
CA GLY A 157 7.75 -0.11 -15.99
C GLY A 157 6.88 -0.17 -17.25
N VAL A 158 6.92 -1.27 -18.01
CA VAL A 158 5.95 -1.51 -19.09
C VAL A 158 4.54 -1.57 -18.49
N GLY A 159 3.62 -0.79 -19.04
CA GLY A 159 2.22 -0.73 -18.63
C GLY A 159 1.28 -0.92 -19.82
N TRP A 160 0.20 -1.66 -19.62
CA TRP A 160 -0.88 -1.84 -20.60
C TRP A 160 -2.21 -1.35 -20.00
N VAL A 161 -2.76 -0.29 -20.58
CA VAL A 161 -4.07 0.25 -20.19
C VAL A 161 -5.16 -0.55 -20.90
N LYS A 162 -5.96 -1.30 -20.13
CA LYS A 162 -7.06 -2.10 -20.66
C LYS A 162 -8.35 -1.28 -20.78
N SER A 163 -8.59 -0.39 -19.83
CA SER A 163 -9.73 0.55 -19.83
C SER A 163 -9.39 1.79 -19.00
N GLN A 164 -10.33 2.75 -18.91
CA GLN A 164 -10.16 3.95 -18.06
C GLN A 164 -9.91 3.62 -16.58
N GLY A 165 -10.39 2.47 -16.08
CA GLY A 165 -10.26 2.07 -14.68
C GLY A 165 -9.42 0.83 -14.45
N MET A 166 -8.84 0.21 -15.49
CA MET A 166 -8.11 -1.06 -15.37
C MET A 166 -6.83 -1.04 -16.20
N ALA A 167 -5.71 -1.39 -15.58
CA ALA A 167 -4.44 -1.54 -16.27
C ALA A 167 -3.59 -2.67 -15.67
N TYR A 168 -2.56 -3.06 -16.43
CA TYR A 168 -1.55 -4.02 -16.01
C TYR A 168 -0.18 -3.34 -16.03
N LEU A 169 0.60 -3.51 -14.98
CA LEU A 169 1.89 -2.87 -14.81
C LEU A 169 2.96 -3.89 -14.44
N TRP A 170 4.00 -4.01 -15.26
CA TRP A 170 5.17 -4.83 -14.96
C TRP A 170 6.17 -4.06 -14.12
N THR A 171 5.99 -4.16 -12.81
CA THR A 171 6.90 -3.57 -11.81
C THR A 171 8.19 -4.36 -11.62
N LYS A 172 8.27 -5.57 -12.20
CA LYS A 172 9.45 -6.44 -12.28
C LYS A 172 9.79 -6.67 -13.75
N GLY A 173 11.07 -6.71 -14.08
CA GLY A 173 11.54 -6.88 -15.45
C GLY A 173 12.98 -6.43 -15.61
N PHE A 174 13.44 -6.41 -16.86
CA PHE A 174 14.77 -5.92 -17.22
C PHE A 174 14.97 -4.47 -16.78
N VAL A 175 16.08 -4.22 -16.10
CA VAL A 175 16.48 -2.88 -15.62
C VAL A 175 17.69 -2.43 -16.42
N PRO A 176 17.58 -1.41 -17.30
CA PRO A 176 18.69 -0.95 -18.13
C PRO A 176 19.94 -0.58 -17.34
N ARG A 177 19.79 0.07 -16.19
CA ARG A 177 20.95 0.43 -15.35
C ARG A 177 21.71 -0.78 -14.79
N LEU A 178 21.02 -1.90 -14.57
CA LEU A 178 21.63 -3.13 -14.06
C LEU A 178 22.02 -4.09 -15.19
N GLN A 179 21.60 -3.80 -16.43
CA GLN A 179 21.73 -4.68 -17.60
C GLN A 179 21.23 -6.11 -17.34
N THR A 180 20.27 -6.27 -16.42
CA THR A 180 19.73 -7.58 -16.04
C THR A 180 18.35 -7.46 -15.42
N TYR A 181 17.70 -8.60 -15.24
CA TYR A 181 16.51 -8.77 -14.42
C TYR A 181 16.85 -9.69 -13.25
N ALA A 182 16.76 -9.16 -12.02
CA ALA A 182 17.13 -9.88 -10.80
C ALA A 182 16.08 -10.90 -10.31
N GLY A 183 15.13 -11.32 -11.15
CA GLY A 183 14.12 -12.32 -10.80
C GLY A 183 14.32 -13.63 -11.54
N ARG A 184 13.77 -14.72 -10.99
CA ARG A 184 13.99 -16.08 -11.50
C ARG A 184 13.04 -16.49 -12.62
N GLU A 185 11.85 -15.88 -12.66
CA GLU A 185 10.76 -16.27 -13.55
C GLU A 185 10.34 -15.12 -14.46
N VAL A 186 9.67 -15.45 -15.57
CA VAL A 186 8.99 -14.46 -16.42
C VAL A 186 8.08 -13.59 -15.54
N PRO A 187 8.28 -12.26 -15.52
CA PRO A 187 7.62 -11.38 -14.56
C PRO A 187 6.11 -11.33 -14.80
N ASN A 188 5.37 -11.53 -13.73
CA ASN A 188 3.92 -11.32 -13.71
C ASN A 188 3.63 -9.82 -13.50
N PRO A 189 2.63 -9.25 -14.18
CA PRO A 189 2.19 -7.88 -13.93
C PRO A 189 1.49 -7.75 -12.57
N LEU A 190 1.40 -6.51 -12.11
CA LEU A 190 0.35 -6.08 -11.19
C LEU A 190 -0.88 -5.68 -12.01
N SER A 191 -2.01 -6.29 -11.74
CA SER A 191 -3.33 -5.76 -12.09
C SER A 191 -3.66 -4.58 -11.16
N ILE A 192 -4.04 -3.45 -11.77
CA ILE A 192 -4.40 -2.20 -11.09
C ILE A 192 -5.80 -1.83 -11.54
N GLU A 193 -6.72 -1.72 -10.58
CA GLU A 193 -8.12 -1.37 -10.83
C GLU A 193 -8.53 -0.19 -9.96
N ILE A 194 -9.03 0.89 -10.56
CA ILE A 194 -9.72 1.96 -9.85
C ILE A 194 -11.13 1.46 -9.54
N CYS A 195 -11.36 1.06 -8.29
CA CYS A 195 -12.63 0.49 -7.84
C CYS A 195 -13.67 1.57 -7.52
N ARG A 196 -13.23 2.70 -6.97
CA ARG A 196 -14.07 3.85 -6.58
C ARG A 196 -13.30 5.15 -6.77
N GLY A 197 -14.01 6.24 -7.02
CA GLY A 197 -13.43 7.54 -7.33
C GLY A 197 -13.02 7.69 -8.79
N ALA A 198 -12.38 8.81 -9.11
CA ALA A 198 -11.91 9.13 -10.45
C ALA A 198 -10.45 9.59 -10.42
N ALA A 199 -9.62 8.97 -11.26
CA ALA A 199 -8.23 9.35 -11.48
C ALA A 199 -7.78 8.87 -12.86
N ASP A 200 -6.72 9.47 -13.39
CA ASP A 200 -6.05 8.94 -14.57
C ASP A 200 -5.30 7.63 -14.21
N ILE A 201 -5.71 6.52 -14.82
CA ILE A 201 -5.07 5.22 -14.62
C ILE A 201 -3.57 5.22 -14.94
N LYS A 202 -3.10 6.06 -15.87
CA LYS A 202 -1.66 6.20 -16.16
C LYS A 202 -0.92 6.83 -14.99
N GLN A 203 -1.53 7.84 -14.37
CA GLN A 203 -1.00 8.46 -13.16
C GLN A 203 -0.93 7.44 -12.01
N VAL A 204 -2.01 6.68 -11.79
CA VAL A 204 -2.04 5.62 -10.77
C VAL A 204 -0.95 4.57 -11.02
N MET A 205 -0.73 4.14 -12.27
CA MET A 205 0.37 3.23 -12.60
C MET A 205 1.74 3.83 -12.28
N GLY A 206 1.96 5.11 -12.59
CA GLY A 206 3.20 5.83 -12.28
C GLY A 206 3.46 5.88 -10.78
N ASP A 207 2.43 6.19 -10.00
CA ASP A 207 2.49 6.26 -8.54
C ASP A 207 2.78 4.88 -7.93
N VAL A 208 2.07 3.83 -8.39
CA VAL A 208 2.34 2.44 -7.96
C VAL A 208 3.77 2.02 -8.31
N LEU A 209 4.27 2.33 -9.51
CA LEU A 209 5.64 2.02 -9.90
C LEU A 209 6.65 2.74 -8.99
N ALA A 210 6.40 4.01 -8.66
CA ALA A 210 7.25 4.78 -7.75
C ALA A 210 7.26 4.15 -6.36
N LEU A 211 6.10 3.82 -5.79
CA LEU A 211 5.97 3.19 -4.47
C LEU A 211 6.65 1.82 -4.38
N THR A 212 6.88 1.11 -5.50
CA THR A 212 7.65 -0.16 -5.51
C THR A 212 9.16 0.02 -5.26
N LYS A 213 9.66 1.27 -5.29
CA LYS A 213 11.06 1.62 -5.03
C LYS A 213 11.32 1.93 -3.56
N LEU A 214 10.28 2.07 -2.74
CA LEU A 214 10.40 2.31 -1.31
C LEU A 214 10.42 0.98 -0.56
N ASN A 215 11.61 0.50 -0.23
CA ASN A 215 11.81 -0.65 0.66
C ASN A 215 13.04 -0.40 1.54
N TYR A 216 12.83 0.06 2.77
CA TYR A 216 13.92 0.34 3.69
C TYR A 216 14.45 -0.89 4.45
N ASN A 217 13.90 -2.09 4.18
CA ASN A 217 14.36 -3.36 4.76
C ASN A 217 15.44 -4.05 3.93
N ALA A 218 15.63 -3.63 2.68
CA ALA A 218 16.60 -4.23 1.78
C ALA A 218 17.14 -3.21 0.78
N CYS A 219 18.45 -3.26 0.52
CA CYS A 219 19.09 -2.45 -0.51
C CYS A 219 18.89 -3.09 -1.89
N ILE A 220 17.65 -3.07 -2.37
CA ILE A 220 17.26 -3.59 -3.69
C ILE A 220 16.74 -2.47 -4.59
N PHE A 221 16.96 -2.59 -5.90
CA PHE A 221 16.51 -1.58 -6.88
C PHE A 221 14.97 -1.41 -6.93
N GLY A 222 14.24 -2.40 -6.45
CA GLY A 222 12.81 -2.32 -6.19
C GLY A 222 12.19 -3.69 -6.03
N ASP A 223 11.18 -3.76 -5.17
CA ASP A 223 10.58 -5.03 -4.72
C ASP A 223 9.53 -5.56 -5.71
N GLY A 224 9.02 -4.68 -6.56
CA GLY A 224 7.93 -4.97 -7.49
C GLY A 224 6.55 -5.02 -6.84
N VAL A 225 6.44 -4.85 -5.53
CA VAL A 225 5.18 -4.62 -4.81
C VAL A 225 5.26 -3.22 -4.19
N PRO A 226 4.22 -2.36 -4.31
CA PRO A 226 4.26 -1.03 -3.72
C PRO A 226 4.36 -1.12 -2.19
N VAL A 227 5.10 -0.19 -1.58
CA VAL A 227 5.32 -0.14 -0.12
C VAL A 227 4.01 -0.20 0.68
N THR A 228 2.94 0.40 0.15
CA THR A 228 1.56 0.39 0.70
C THR A 228 1.00 -1.01 0.91
N LEU A 229 1.48 -2.03 0.18
CA LEU A 229 1.02 -3.41 0.33
C LEU A 229 2.15 -4.38 0.72
N ARG A 230 3.41 -4.00 0.52
CA ARG A 230 4.57 -4.89 0.72
C ARG A 230 4.72 -5.38 2.15
N PHE A 231 4.46 -4.49 3.10
CA PHE A 231 4.67 -4.71 4.53
C PHE A 231 3.37 -4.98 5.29
N ALA A 232 2.26 -5.08 4.57
CA ALA A 232 0.94 -5.38 5.12
C ALA A 232 0.99 -6.60 6.07
N ASP A 233 1.58 -7.71 5.63
CA ASP A 233 1.59 -8.94 6.41
C ASP A 233 2.46 -8.82 7.68
N ALA A 234 3.63 -8.18 7.60
CA ALA A 234 4.52 -7.94 8.74
C ALA A 234 3.91 -6.97 9.76
N VAL A 235 3.30 -5.88 9.29
CA VAL A 235 2.53 -4.94 10.12
C VAL A 235 1.40 -5.69 10.82
N GLY A 236 0.63 -6.49 10.08
CA GLY A 236 -0.45 -7.31 10.62
C GLY A 236 0.01 -8.25 11.74
N GLU A 237 1.13 -8.94 11.55
CA GLU A 237 1.71 -9.84 12.56
C GLU A 237 2.08 -9.11 13.85
N ILE A 238 2.79 -7.98 13.73
CA ILE A 238 3.17 -7.17 14.89
C ILE A 238 1.93 -6.63 15.61
N LEU A 239 0.93 -6.16 14.88
CA LEU A 239 -0.33 -5.66 15.45
C LEU A 239 -1.13 -6.75 16.18
N THR A 240 -1.06 -8.00 15.72
CA THR A 240 -1.70 -9.14 16.40
C THR A 240 -0.91 -9.65 17.59
N ALA A 241 0.42 -9.55 17.57
CA ALA A 241 1.30 -10.01 18.63
C ALA A 241 1.41 -9.01 19.81
N ALA A 242 1.21 -7.72 19.57
CA ALA A 242 1.30 -6.70 20.61
C ALA A 242 0.18 -6.81 21.67
N PRO A 243 0.48 -6.63 22.97
CA PRO A 243 -0.51 -6.70 24.04
C PRO A 243 -1.71 -5.78 23.79
N ARG A 244 -2.94 -6.30 23.95
CA ARG A 244 -4.20 -5.58 23.67
C ARG A 244 -4.60 -4.56 24.73
N LYS A 245 -3.80 -4.39 25.78
CA LYS A 245 -4.25 -3.71 27.01
C LYS A 245 -4.45 -2.20 26.86
N ASN A 246 -3.83 -1.54 25.86
CA ASN A 246 -4.02 -0.12 25.59
C ASN A 246 -4.21 0.14 24.08
N GLU A 247 -5.02 1.15 23.74
CA GLU A 247 -5.02 1.75 22.41
C GLU A 247 -3.62 2.32 22.15
N LEU A 248 -2.88 1.68 21.24
CA LEU A 248 -1.56 2.16 20.85
C LEU A 248 -1.75 3.36 19.92
N PRO A 249 -1.10 4.50 20.19
CA PRO A 249 -1.15 5.64 19.29
C PRO A 249 -0.56 5.25 17.92
N PRO A 250 -0.88 6.00 16.84
CA PRO A 250 -0.23 5.80 15.55
C PRO A 250 1.29 5.88 15.69
N LEU A 251 1.98 4.83 15.25
CA LEU A 251 3.43 4.72 15.39
C LEU A 251 4.11 4.88 14.03
N PRO A 252 5.31 5.49 14.01
CA PRO A 252 6.15 5.53 12.81
C PRO A 252 6.37 4.14 12.19
N PHE A 253 6.29 4.07 10.87
CA PHE A 253 6.40 2.84 10.08
C PHE A 253 7.69 2.04 10.36
N ARG A 254 8.80 2.71 10.70
CA ARG A 254 10.09 2.08 11.07
C ARG A 254 10.03 1.09 12.24
N TYR A 255 8.99 1.16 13.07
CA TYR A 255 8.80 0.20 14.17
C TYR A 255 8.20 -1.13 13.71
N TYR A 256 7.68 -1.21 12.49
CA TYR A 256 6.96 -2.39 11.97
C TYR A 256 7.72 -3.18 10.90
N ILE A 257 8.86 -2.67 10.44
CA ILE A 257 9.65 -3.28 9.37
C ILE A 257 11.06 -3.62 9.82
#